data_AF-A0A7W5UGD9-F1
#
_entry.id   AF-A0A7W5UGD9-F1
#
_cell.length_a   1.000
_cell.length_b   1.000
_cell.length_c   1.000
_cell.angle_alpha   90.00
_cell.angle_beta   90.00
_cell.angle_gamma   90.00
#
_symmetry.space_group_name_H-M   'P 1'
#
loop_
_entity.id
_entity.type
_entity.pdbx_description
1 polymer ?
#
loop_
_entity_poly.entity_id
_entity_poly.type
_entity_poly.pdbx_seq_one_letter_code
_entity_poly.pdbx_strand_id
1 'polypeptide(L)'
;MKPISFFTILKSEHYKLRFNIAIWLFLLFPLFMTLCIDIYVLFKHADAVNNPTITFDYNPWVWVLGRYIFDFYALLYPILAAILSYSLCDVEYKNYGFRLLFTRPISKLTIYSSKMVFLLEINFISFLIGYLAFLLSGFALDKLLPGYEFSSYNVNNLTAFYFSYLFIALSAVSIMQYYLSLIFKSFVLPIGFAGFMTIFGVIAQNKDYIYLIPYGTVWRLNYSFYSGIIDFSKGEYLNISCVLFFIIISFFVFIRKK
;
A
#
# COMPACT_ATOMS: atom_id res chain seq x y z
N MET A 1 34.62 21.55 1.26
CA MET A 1 33.74 20.53 0.65
C MET A 1 32.31 21.04 0.69
N LYS A 2 31.59 21.08 -0.45
CA LYS A 2 30.17 21.45 -0.43
C LYS A 2 29.38 20.39 0.35
N PRO A 3 28.47 20.76 1.26
CA PRO A 3 27.62 19.79 1.95
C PRO A 3 26.80 19.02 0.90
N ILE A 4 26.77 17.70 1.01
CA ILE A 4 25.98 16.85 0.12
C ILE A 4 24.51 17.13 0.40
N SER A 5 23.77 17.55 -0.63
CA SER A 5 22.36 17.91 -0.51
C SER A 5 21.48 16.68 -0.27
N PHE A 6 20.37 16.87 0.46
CA PHE A 6 19.33 15.86 0.67
C PHE A 6 18.85 15.24 -0.64
N PHE A 7 18.60 16.05 -1.67
CA PHE A 7 18.14 15.59 -2.97
C PHE A 7 19.15 14.65 -3.66
N THR A 8 20.45 14.89 -3.47
CA THR A 8 21.50 14.01 -4.01
C THR A 8 21.46 12.64 -3.35
N ILE A 9 21.18 12.58 -2.04
CA ILE A 9 21.07 11.32 -1.29
C ILE A 9 19.79 10.59 -1.68
N LEU A 10 18.66 11.29 -1.77
CA LEU A 10 17.41 10.71 -2.23
C LEU A 10 17.54 10.14 -3.66
N LYS A 11 18.19 10.86 -4.58
CA LYS A 11 18.49 10.35 -5.93
C LYS A 11 19.36 9.09 -5.89
N SER A 12 20.27 8.99 -4.91
CA SER A 12 21.08 7.79 -4.73
C SER A 12 20.26 6.59 -4.27
N GLU A 13 19.23 6.80 -3.43
CA GLU A 13 18.31 5.72 -3.02
C GLU A 13 17.51 5.21 -4.21
N HIS A 14 16.96 6.11 -5.04
CA HIS A 14 16.33 5.76 -6.32
C HIS A 14 17.27 4.94 -7.22
N TYR A 15 18.53 5.36 -7.35
CA TYR A 15 19.49 4.64 -8.20
C TYR A 15 19.84 3.24 -7.67
N LYS A 16 20.02 3.08 -6.36
CA LYS A 16 20.31 1.77 -5.73
C LYS A 16 19.20 0.76 -5.98
N LEU A 17 17.97 1.23 -6.02
CA LEU A 17 16.79 0.39 -5.95
C LEU A 17 15.98 0.35 -7.27
N ARG A 18 16.42 1.05 -8.32
CA ARG A 18 15.74 1.13 -9.63
C ARG A 18 15.45 -0.21 -10.30
N PHE A 19 16.27 -1.23 -10.06
CA PHE A 19 16.11 -2.57 -10.62
C PHE A 19 15.63 -3.60 -9.59
N ASN A 20 15.21 -3.14 -8.41
CA ASN A 20 14.71 -4.04 -7.39
C ASN A 20 13.28 -4.47 -7.75
N ILE A 21 13.10 -5.78 -7.94
CA ILE A 21 11.82 -6.39 -8.26
C ILE A 21 10.76 -6.06 -7.20
N ALA A 22 11.15 -5.94 -5.92
CA ALA A 22 10.22 -5.61 -4.83
C ALA A 22 9.49 -4.28 -5.05
N ILE A 23 10.19 -3.27 -5.57
CA ILE A 23 9.59 -1.95 -5.82
C ILE A 23 8.64 -2.01 -6.99
N TRP A 24 9.05 -2.64 -8.10
CA TRP A 24 8.19 -2.78 -9.27
C TRP A 24 6.96 -3.63 -8.97
N LEU A 25 7.13 -4.69 -8.18
CA LEU A 25 6.02 -5.51 -7.71
C LEU A 25 5.06 -4.69 -6.86
N PHE A 26 5.55 -3.90 -5.89
CA PHE A 26 4.71 -3.05 -5.06
C PHE A 26 3.98 -1.97 -5.89
N LEU A 27 4.70 -1.27 -6.78
CA LEU A 27 4.15 -0.19 -7.61
C LEU A 27 3.09 -0.67 -8.61
N LEU A 28 3.35 -1.80 -9.28
CA LEU A 28 2.48 -2.32 -10.35
C LEU A 28 1.41 -3.28 -9.83
N PHE A 29 1.51 -3.75 -8.58
CA PHE A 29 0.50 -4.57 -7.93
C PHE A 29 -0.94 -4.07 -8.12
N PRO A 30 -1.28 -2.80 -7.85
CA PRO A 30 -2.64 -2.30 -8.04
C PRO A 30 -3.13 -2.42 -9.49
N LEU A 31 -2.26 -2.08 -10.45
CA LEU A 31 -2.57 -2.16 -11.87
C LEU A 31 -2.72 -3.62 -12.33
N PHE A 32 -1.86 -4.51 -11.85
CA PHE A 32 -1.96 -5.93 -12.17
C PHE A 32 -3.25 -6.55 -11.63
N MET A 33 -3.60 -6.27 -10.37
CA MET A 33 -4.82 -6.82 -9.75
C MET A 33 -6.10 -6.30 -10.39
N THR A 34 -6.16 -5.01 -10.71
CA THR A 34 -7.30 -4.42 -11.44
C THR A 34 -7.50 -5.11 -12.80
N LEU A 35 -6.45 -5.26 -13.61
CA LEU A 35 -6.52 -5.94 -14.90
C LEU A 35 -6.95 -7.41 -14.79
N CYS A 36 -6.41 -8.16 -13.81
CA CYS A 36 -6.83 -9.55 -13.58
C CYS A 36 -8.32 -9.65 -13.26
N ILE A 37 -8.86 -8.70 -12.49
CA ILE A 37 -10.25 -8.67 -12.09
C ILE A 37 -11.15 -8.23 -13.23
N ASP A 38 -10.74 -7.26 -14.05
CA ASP A 38 -11.47 -6.86 -15.25
C ASP A 38 -11.65 -8.05 -16.20
N ILE A 39 -10.57 -8.81 -16.42
CA ILE A 39 -10.62 -10.04 -17.23
C ILE A 39 -11.59 -11.05 -16.61
N TYR A 40 -11.52 -11.28 -15.30
CA TYR A 40 -12.44 -12.18 -14.60
C TYR A 40 -13.91 -11.74 -14.72
N VAL A 41 -14.19 -10.45 -14.55
CA VAL A 41 -15.54 -9.88 -14.68
C VAL A 41 -16.07 -10.06 -16.09
N LEU A 42 -15.26 -9.78 -17.12
CA LEU A 42 -15.63 -9.97 -18.51
C LEU A 42 -15.94 -11.44 -18.85
N PHE A 43 -15.14 -12.39 -18.34
CA PHE A 43 -15.41 -13.81 -18.54
C PHE A 43 -16.67 -14.27 -17.80
N LYS A 44 -16.85 -13.84 -16.55
CA LYS A 44 -18.00 -14.23 -15.73
C LYS A 44 -19.32 -13.70 -16.27
N HIS A 45 -19.28 -12.53 -16.90
CA HIS A 45 -20.45 -11.83 -17.42
C HIS A 45 -20.48 -11.75 -18.95
N ALA A 46 -19.80 -12.68 -19.62
CA ALA A 46 -19.76 -12.77 -21.09
C ALA A 46 -21.17 -12.86 -21.71
N ASP A 47 -22.11 -13.53 -21.04
CA ASP A 47 -23.49 -13.63 -21.50
C ASP A 47 -24.24 -12.28 -21.43
N ALA A 48 -23.88 -11.41 -20.48
CA ALA A 48 -24.41 -10.06 -20.35
C ALA A 48 -23.82 -9.11 -21.41
N VAL A 49 -22.62 -9.39 -21.93
CA VAL A 49 -22.09 -8.69 -23.12
C VAL A 49 -22.98 -8.95 -24.34
N ASN A 50 -23.47 -10.19 -24.48
CA ASN A 50 -24.26 -10.61 -25.63
C ASN A 50 -25.75 -10.26 -25.50
N ASN A 51 -26.25 -10.01 -24.29
CA ASN A 51 -27.64 -9.67 -24.00
C ASN A 51 -27.75 -8.40 -23.14
N PRO A 52 -27.73 -7.19 -23.75
CA PRO A 52 -27.72 -5.92 -23.03
C PRO A 52 -29.06 -5.58 -22.33
N THR A 53 -30.06 -6.46 -22.41
CA THR A 53 -31.35 -6.30 -21.72
C THR A 53 -31.33 -6.73 -20.26
N ILE A 54 -30.25 -7.38 -19.81
CA ILE A 54 -30.07 -7.78 -18.41
C ILE A 54 -29.55 -6.56 -17.64
N THR A 55 -30.43 -5.95 -16.84
CA THR A 55 -30.08 -4.86 -15.93
C THR A 55 -29.85 -5.38 -14.52
N PHE A 56 -28.89 -4.77 -13.81
CA PHE A 56 -28.55 -5.12 -12.44
C PHE A 56 -28.85 -3.95 -11.49
N ASP A 57 -29.62 -4.20 -10.44
CA ASP A 57 -30.02 -3.18 -9.45
C ASP A 57 -29.10 -3.18 -8.23
N TYR A 58 -27.80 -2.96 -8.45
CA TYR A 58 -26.83 -2.76 -7.38
C TYR A 58 -25.63 -1.96 -7.86
N ASN A 59 -24.96 -1.23 -6.95
CA ASN A 59 -23.80 -0.42 -7.30
C ASN A 59 -22.64 -1.31 -7.82
N PRO A 60 -22.31 -1.23 -9.14
CA PRO A 60 -21.37 -2.14 -9.76
C PRO A 60 -19.92 -1.83 -9.36
N TRP A 61 -19.60 -0.57 -9.05
CA TRP A 61 -18.29 -0.17 -8.54
C TRP A 61 -17.94 -0.87 -7.24
N VAL A 62 -18.94 -1.11 -6.39
CA VAL A 62 -18.75 -1.79 -5.10
C VAL A 62 -18.74 -3.30 -5.28
N TRP A 63 -19.75 -3.86 -5.93
CA TRP A 63 -19.99 -5.30 -5.90
C TRP A 63 -19.32 -6.07 -7.04
N VAL A 64 -19.06 -5.43 -8.18
CA VAL A 64 -18.38 -6.05 -9.33
C VAL A 64 -16.88 -5.79 -9.30
N LEU A 65 -16.45 -4.58 -8.93
CA LEU A 65 -15.03 -4.19 -8.91
C LEU A 65 -14.43 -4.16 -7.51
N GLY A 66 -14.90 -3.24 -6.67
CA GLY A 66 -14.33 -2.90 -5.36
C GLY A 66 -14.15 -4.13 -4.49
N ARG A 67 -15.18 -4.98 -4.38
CA ARG A 67 -15.15 -6.21 -3.60
C ARG A 67 -13.93 -7.08 -3.91
N TYR A 68 -13.71 -7.40 -5.18
CA TYR A 68 -12.61 -8.28 -5.53
C TYR A 68 -11.26 -7.57 -5.40
N ILE A 69 -11.15 -6.34 -5.91
CA ILE A 69 -9.87 -5.61 -5.95
C ILE A 69 -9.38 -5.34 -4.54
N PHE A 70 -10.27 -4.88 -3.68
CA PHE A 70 -9.90 -4.42 -2.35
C PHE A 70 -9.64 -5.58 -1.39
N ASP A 71 -10.27 -6.73 -1.56
CA ASP A 71 -9.93 -7.92 -0.77
C ASP A 71 -8.50 -8.40 -1.07
N PHE A 72 -8.05 -8.35 -2.32
CA PHE A 72 -6.63 -8.59 -2.66
C PHE A 72 -5.70 -7.54 -2.05
N TYR A 73 -6.11 -6.27 -2.04
CA TYR A 73 -5.34 -5.20 -1.41
C TYR A 73 -5.17 -5.46 0.08
N ALA A 74 -6.24 -5.82 0.78
CA ALA A 74 -6.22 -6.04 2.21
C ALA A 74 -5.32 -7.20 2.64
N LEU A 75 -5.22 -8.23 1.80
CA LEU A 75 -4.37 -9.39 2.04
C LEU A 75 -2.90 -9.14 1.67
N LEU A 76 -2.65 -8.61 0.47
CA LEU A 76 -1.30 -8.62 -0.12
C LEU A 76 -0.52 -7.34 0.11
N TYR A 77 -1.15 -6.16 0.16
CA TYR A 77 -0.39 -4.92 0.32
C TYR A 77 0.46 -4.88 1.59
N PRO A 78 -0.02 -5.30 2.77
CA PRO A 78 0.83 -5.26 3.96
C PRO A 78 2.05 -6.18 3.86
N ILE A 79 1.92 -7.30 3.15
CA ILE A 79 3.01 -8.24 2.87
C ILE A 79 3.99 -7.60 1.87
N LEU A 80 3.48 -7.00 0.79
CA LEU A 80 4.30 -6.30 -0.19
C LEU A 80 5.01 -5.09 0.44
N ALA A 81 4.37 -4.37 1.36
CA ALA A 81 4.97 -3.29 2.13
C ALA A 81 6.13 -3.80 2.99
N ALA A 82 6.01 -5.00 3.58
CA ALA A 82 7.10 -5.64 4.30
C ALA A 82 8.27 -6.00 3.39
N ILE A 83 8.00 -6.54 2.21
CA ILE A 83 9.02 -6.85 1.20
C ILE A 83 9.74 -5.57 0.74
N LEU A 84 8.98 -4.51 0.46
CA LEU A 84 9.51 -3.19 0.08
C LEU A 84 10.44 -2.64 1.18
N SER A 85 9.97 -2.59 2.42
CA SER A 85 10.72 -2.08 3.56
C SER A 85 11.96 -2.91 3.87
N TYR A 86 11.88 -4.24 3.72
CA TYR A 86 13.03 -5.11 3.87
C TYR A 86 14.04 -4.88 2.75
N SER A 87 13.60 -4.70 1.51
CA SER A 87 14.48 -4.48 0.35
C SER A 87 15.37 -3.23 0.52
N LEU A 88 14.85 -2.19 1.17
CA LEU A 88 15.59 -0.98 1.56
C LEU A 88 16.71 -1.26 2.57
N CYS A 89 16.49 -2.20 3.49
CA CYS A 89 17.49 -2.62 4.48
C CYS A 89 18.47 -3.65 3.91
N ASP A 90 18.01 -4.56 3.05
CA ASP A 90 18.79 -5.64 2.45
C ASP A 90 19.99 -5.11 1.64
N VAL A 91 19.78 -4.03 0.88
CA VAL A 91 20.86 -3.35 0.15
C VAL A 91 21.97 -2.86 1.10
N GLU A 92 21.62 -2.47 2.31
CA GLU A 92 22.57 -1.95 3.31
C GLU A 92 23.16 -3.05 4.20
N TYR A 93 22.47 -4.19 4.34
CA TYR A 93 23.01 -5.38 4.99
C TYR A 93 24.07 -6.08 4.14
N LYS A 94 23.93 -6.02 2.82
CA LYS A 94 24.93 -6.52 1.89
C LYS A 94 26.20 -5.67 1.96
N ASN A 95 27.36 -6.33 1.84
CA ASN A 95 28.68 -5.71 1.72
C ASN A 95 29.03 -4.68 2.81
N TYR A 96 28.56 -4.88 4.05
CA TYR A 96 28.78 -3.94 5.17
C TYR A 96 28.30 -2.49 4.86
N GLY A 97 27.20 -2.35 4.10
CA GLY A 97 26.66 -1.07 3.64
C GLY A 97 26.41 -0.08 4.77
N PHE A 98 25.81 -0.52 5.90
CA PHE A 98 25.61 0.35 7.07
C PHE A 98 26.92 0.97 7.61
N ARG A 99 28.00 0.18 7.68
CA ARG A 99 29.31 0.66 8.15
C ARG A 99 29.88 1.71 7.18
N LEU A 100 29.82 1.43 5.88
CA LEU A 100 30.30 2.33 4.83
C LEU A 100 29.46 3.61 4.73
N LEU A 101 28.15 3.53 4.97
CA LEU A 101 27.28 4.70 5.00
C LEU A 101 27.66 5.67 6.12
N PHE A 102 27.98 5.14 7.30
CA PHE A 102 28.27 5.96 8.47
C PHE A 102 29.70 6.52 8.53
N THR A 103 30.61 6.08 7.65
CA THR A 103 31.92 6.73 7.47
C THR A 103 31.86 7.96 6.56
N ARG A 104 30.79 8.13 5.78
CA ARG A 104 30.62 9.29 4.91
C ARG A 104 30.37 10.55 5.77
N PRO A 105 30.89 11.73 5.37
CA PRO A 105 30.68 12.98 6.08
C PRO A 105 29.28 13.56 5.81
N ILE A 106 28.25 12.76 6.08
CA ILE A 106 26.83 13.07 5.87
C ILE A 106 26.10 12.85 7.19
N SER A 107 25.16 13.72 7.52
CA SER A 107 24.37 13.55 8.74
C SER A 107 23.51 12.27 8.67
N LYS A 108 23.49 11.51 9.78
CA LYS A 108 22.66 10.29 9.87
C LYS A 108 21.17 10.60 9.69
N LEU A 109 20.73 11.78 10.13
CA LEU A 109 19.37 12.27 9.95
C LEU A 109 19.03 12.43 8.47
N THR A 110 19.91 13.04 7.67
CA THR A 110 19.68 13.22 6.24
C THR A 110 19.56 11.87 5.51
N ILE A 111 20.41 10.90 5.85
CA ILE A 111 20.36 9.55 5.27
C ILE A 111 19.04 8.87 5.64
N TYR A 112 18.69 8.87 6.93
CA TYR A 112 17.46 8.26 7.40
C TYR A 112 16.21 8.91 6.78
N SER A 113 16.12 10.23 6.80
CA SER A 113 15.00 10.96 6.22
C SER A 113 14.87 10.69 4.72
N SER A 114 15.97 10.52 3.99
CA SER A 114 15.91 10.18 2.56
C SER A 114 15.28 8.82 2.31
N LYS A 115 15.54 7.83 3.18
CA LYS A 115 14.91 6.50 3.11
C LYS A 115 13.42 6.57 3.46
N MET A 116 13.03 7.37 4.45
CA MET A 116 11.61 7.54 4.80
C MET A 116 10.82 8.23 3.69
N VAL A 117 11.37 9.30 3.12
CA VAL A 117 10.73 10.00 2.00
C VAL A 117 10.64 9.08 0.78
N PHE A 118 11.69 8.32 0.46
CA PHE A 118 11.63 7.34 -0.62
C PHE A 118 10.53 6.30 -0.40
N LEU A 119 10.38 5.79 0.81
CA LEU A 119 9.35 4.81 1.15
C LEU A 119 7.94 5.40 0.96
N LEU A 120 7.71 6.61 1.47
CA LEU A 120 6.44 7.31 1.32
C LEU A 120 6.16 7.70 -0.14
N GLU A 121 7.19 8.04 -0.91
CA GLU A 121 7.09 8.33 -2.34
C GLU A 121 6.61 7.10 -3.13
N ILE A 122 7.23 5.93 -2.90
CA ILE A 122 6.80 4.67 -3.54
C ILE A 122 5.36 4.31 -3.15
N ASN A 123 4.99 4.46 -1.88
CA ASN A 123 3.61 4.26 -1.42
C ASN A 123 2.64 5.21 -2.13
N PHE A 124 3.01 6.48 -2.28
CA PHE A 124 2.18 7.48 -2.93
C PHE A 124 1.99 7.19 -4.42
N ILE A 125 3.06 6.82 -5.13
CA ILE A 125 2.96 6.46 -6.55
C ILE A 125 2.10 5.20 -6.72
N SER A 126 2.29 4.17 -5.89
CA SER A 126 1.44 2.96 -5.92
C SER A 126 -0.03 3.29 -5.66
N PHE A 127 -0.32 4.17 -4.70
CA PHE A 127 -1.67 4.66 -4.43
C PHE A 127 -2.28 5.35 -5.66
N LEU A 128 -1.53 6.24 -6.33
CA LEU A 128 -2.01 6.95 -7.52
C LEU A 128 -2.28 5.99 -8.68
N ILE A 129 -1.39 5.01 -8.91
CA ILE A 129 -1.57 3.98 -9.92
C ILE A 129 -2.86 3.20 -9.62
N GLY A 130 -3.09 2.80 -8.37
CA GLY A 130 -4.31 2.09 -7.99
C GLY A 130 -5.58 2.91 -8.13
N TYR A 131 -5.55 4.19 -7.74
CA TYR A 131 -6.68 5.10 -7.89
C TYR A 131 -7.06 5.27 -9.37
N LEU A 132 -6.07 5.53 -10.23
CA LEU A 132 -6.30 5.70 -11.66
C LEU A 132 -6.73 4.39 -12.33
N ALA A 133 -6.10 3.26 -11.99
CA ALA A 133 -6.45 1.96 -12.56
C ALA A 133 -7.90 1.56 -12.21
N PHE A 134 -8.33 1.78 -10.96
CA PHE A 134 -9.70 1.51 -10.53
C PHE A 134 -10.74 2.36 -11.27
N LEU A 135 -10.48 3.66 -11.44
CA LEU A 135 -11.38 4.54 -12.18
C LEU A 135 -11.44 4.18 -13.67
N LEU A 136 -10.27 3.96 -14.28
CA LEU A 136 -10.19 3.57 -15.69
C LEU A 136 -10.89 2.23 -15.94
N SER A 137 -10.79 1.28 -15.01
CA SER A 137 -11.47 0.00 -15.18
C SER A 137 -12.98 0.10 -15.09
N GLY A 138 -13.52 0.88 -14.14
CA GLY A 138 -14.96 1.12 -14.07
C GLY A 138 -15.51 1.80 -15.33
N PHE A 139 -14.81 2.81 -15.87
CA PHE A 139 -15.21 3.44 -17.13
C PHE A 139 -15.03 2.53 -18.36
N ALA A 140 -14.05 1.63 -18.36
CA ALA A 140 -13.89 0.65 -19.42
C ALA A 140 -15.00 -0.40 -19.38
N LEU A 141 -15.34 -0.91 -18.19
CA LEU A 141 -16.42 -1.88 -18.00
C LEU A 141 -17.80 -1.29 -18.28
N ASP A 142 -18.04 0.00 -18.01
CA ASP A 142 -19.29 0.68 -18.40
C ASP A 142 -19.56 0.54 -19.91
N LYS A 143 -18.52 0.67 -20.73
CA LYS A 143 -18.63 0.56 -22.19
C LYS A 143 -18.78 -0.88 -22.67
N LEU A 144 -18.14 -1.82 -21.99
CA LEU A 144 -18.12 -3.24 -22.37
C LEU A 144 -19.34 -4.00 -21.84
N LEU A 145 -19.91 -3.54 -20.73
CA LEU A 145 -21.02 -4.16 -20.00
C LEU A 145 -22.09 -3.10 -19.66
N PRO A 146 -22.80 -2.54 -20.66
CA PRO A 146 -23.72 -1.43 -20.46
C PRO A 146 -24.88 -1.76 -19.50
N GLY A 147 -25.26 -3.04 -19.36
CA GLY A 147 -26.32 -3.47 -18.44
C GLY A 147 -26.03 -3.27 -16.94
N TYR A 148 -24.78 -2.93 -16.58
CA TYR A 148 -24.41 -2.57 -15.20
C TYR A 148 -24.51 -1.07 -14.91
N GLU A 149 -24.58 -0.22 -15.94
CA GLU A 149 -24.75 1.22 -15.81
C GLU A 149 -23.78 1.86 -14.79
N PHE A 150 -22.47 1.59 -14.88
CA PHE A 150 -21.48 2.19 -13.97
C PHE A 150 -21.54 3.72 -13.95
N SER A 151 -21.87 4.33 -15.08
CA SER A 151 -22.02 5.78 -15.23
C SER A 151 -23.22 6.38 -14.48
N SER A 152 -24.22 5.59 -14.09
CA SER A 152 -25.37 6.08 -13.31
C SER A 152 -25.04 6.27 -11.82
N TYR A 153 -23.97 5.62 -11.33
CA TYR A 153 -23.54 5.69 -9.94
C TYR A 153 -22.40 6.69 -9.73
N ASN A 154 -22.58 7.62 -8.79
CA ASN A 154 -21.51 8.55 -8.39
C ASN A 154 -20.64 7.94 -7.28
N VAL A 155 -19.39 7.60 -7.61
CA VAL A 155 -18.46 6.94 -6.67
C VAL A 155 -17.20 7.79 -6.42
N ASN A 156 -17.08 8.97 -7.03
CA ASN A 156 -15.86 9.78 -6.98
C ASN A 156 -15.40 10.12 -5.55
N ASN A 157 -16.33 10.53 -4.68
CA ASN A 157 -15.97 10.87 -3.29
C ASN A 157 -15.58 9.62 -2.49
N LEU A 158 -16.33 8.53 -2.67
CA LEU A 158 -16.09 7.26 -1.99
C LEU A 158 -14.73 6.67 -2.39
N THR A 159 -14.40 6.64 -3.69
CA THR A 159 -13.08 6.19 -4.17
C THR A 159 -11.97 7.10 -3.67
N ALA A 160 -12.13 8.43 -3.77
CA ALA A 160 -11.11 9.36 -3.31
C ALA A 160 -10.80 9.18 -1.81
N PHE A 161 -11.83 9.07 -0.96
CA PHE A 161 -11.63 8.83 0.47
C PHE A 161 -11.00 7.47 0.75
N TYR A 162 -11.48 6.39 0.13
CA TYR A 162 -10.89 5.05 0.28
C TYR A 162 -9.40 5.05 0.00
N PHE A 163 -9.00 5.55 -1.17
CA PHE A 163 -7.61 5.53 -1.57
C PHE A 163 -6.77 6.47 -0.68
N SER A 164 -7.31 7.62 -0.24
CA SER A 164 -6.58 8.51 0.67
C SER A 164 -6.29 7.85 2.02
N TYR A 165 -7.24 7.07 2.57
CA TYR A 165 -7.07 6.37 3.84
C TYR A 165 -6.23 5.11 3.66
N LEU A 166 -6.30 4.48 2.49
CA LEU A 166 -5.38 3.41 2.09
C LEU A 166 -3.93 3.90 2.13
N PHE A 167 -3.64 5.09 1.59
CA PHE A 167 -2.29 5.67 1.64
C PHE A 167 -1.80 5.88 3.09
N ILE A 168 -2.66 6.37 3.99
CA ILE A 168 -2.34 6.53 5.42
C ILE A 168 -2.06 5.17 6.07
N ALA A 169 -2.92 4.17 5.82
CA ALA A 169 -2.76 2.82 6.36
C ALA A 169 -1.48 2.14 5.87
N LEU A 170 -1.19 2.22 4.56
CA LEU A 170 0.01 1.66 3.96
C LEU A 170 1.27 2.34 4.48
N SER A 171 1.24 3.66 4.67
CA SER A 171 2.36 4.41 5.27
C SER A 171 2.66 3.95 6.69
N ALA A 172 1.63 3.71 7.51
CA ALA A 172 1.80 3.18 8.86
C ALA A 172 2.45 1.79 8.84
N VAL A 173 1.89 0.87 8.05
CA VAL A 173 2.39 -0.50 7.92
C VAL A 173 3.82 -0.51 7.38
N SER A 174 4.12 0.28 6.36
CA SER A 174 5.43 0.28 5.71
C SER A 174 6.54 0.79 6.62
N ILE A 175 6.28 1.84 7.42
CA ILE A 175 7.24 2.39 8.38
C ILE A 175 7.43 1.43 9.56
N MET A 176 6.36 0.79 10.05
CA MET A 176 6.45 -0.30 11.03
C MET A 176 7.32 -1.45 10.51
N GLN A 177 7.12 -1.83 9.25
CA GLN A 177 7.90 -2.89 8.62
C GLN A 177 9.35 -2.49 8.38
N TYR A 178 9.62 -1.22 8.11
CA TYR A 178 10.99 -0.71 8.03
C TYR A 178 11.69 -0.79 9.40
N TYR A 179 11.00 -0.44 10.48
CA TYR A 179 11.51 -0.64 11.84
C TYR A 179 11.86 -2.11 12.14
N LEU A 180 10.95 -3.04 11.83
CA LEU A 180 11.20 -4.47 12.01
C LEU A 180 12.36 -4.96 11.14
N SER A 181 12.41 -4.51 9.89
CA SER A 181 13.48 -4.83 8.94
C SER A 181 14.83 -4.28 9.38
N LEU A 182 14.85 -3.16 10.14
CA LEU A 182 16.08 -2.69 10.77
C LEU A 182 16.50 -3.61 11.92
N ILE A 183 15.58 -4.17 12.71
CA ILE A 183 15.94 -5.05 13.83
C ILE A 183 16.48 -6.38 13.30
N PHE A 184 15.73 -7.01 12.40
CA PHE A 184 15.99 -8.35 11.91
C PHE A 184 16.75 -8.33 10.58
N LYS A 185 17.95 -8.92 10.56
CA LYS A 185 18.73 -9.12 9.33
C LYS A 185 18.13 -10.18 8.39
N SER A 186 17.20 -11.00 8.87
CA SER A 186 16.57 -12.05 8.08
C SER A 186 15.29 -11.53 7.44
N PHE A 187 15.11 -11.79 6.14
CA PHE A 187 13.89 -11.42 5.40
C PHE A 187 12.63 -12.12 5.92
N VAL A 188 12.79 -13.34 6.44
CA VAL A 188 11.66 -14.21 6.85
C VAL A 188 10.87 -13.58 8.00
N LEU A 189 11.54 -12.93 8.95
CA LEU A 189 10.89 -12.44 10.16
C LEU A 189 9.98 -11.23 9.92
N PRO A 190 10.43 -10.13 9.27
CA PRO A 190 9.54 -8.99 8.98
C PRO A 190 8.35 -9.37 8.12
N ILE A 191 8.57 -10.16 7.06
CA ILE A 191 7.51 -10.58 6.13
C ILE A 191 6.56 -11.56 6.80
N GLY A 192 7.07 -12.55 7.54
CA GLY A 192 6.24 -13.47 8.31
C GLY A 192 5.40 -12.75 9.36
N PHE A 193 5.96 -11.74 10.03
CA PHE A 193 5.22 -10.87 10.95
C PHE A 193 4.11 -10.09 10.25
N ALA A 194 4.38 -9.56 9.05
CA ALA A 194 3.36 -8.88 8.25
C ALA A 194 2.19 -9.82 7.93
N GLY A 195 2.49 -11.01 7.41
CA GLY A 195 1.48 -12.02 7.08
C GLY A 195 0.70 -12.51 8.31
N PHE A 196 1.38 -12.70 9.45
CA PHE A 196 0.71 -13.05 10.70
C PHE A 196 -0.24 -11.93 11.14
N MET A 197 0.20 -10.67 11.12
CA MET A 197 -0.61 -9.54 11.55
C MET A 197 -1.76 -9.23 10.59
N THR A 198 -1.64 -9.49 9.30
CA THR A 198 -2.77 -9.38 8.37
C THR A 198 -3.84 -10.42 8.65
N ILE A 199 -3.44 -11.70 8.80
CA ILE A 199 -4.38 -12.78 9.14
C ILE A 199 -5.04 -12.51 10.49
N PHE A 200 -4.26 -12.07 11.48
CA PHE A 200 -4.81 -11.68 12.77
C PHE A 200 -5.80 -10.51 12.66
N GLY A 201 -5.52 -9.54 11.80
CA GLY A 201 -6.42 -8.44 11.47
C GLY A 201 -7.76 -8.92 10.90
N VAL A 202 -7.75 -9.91 9.99
CA VAL A 202 -8.97 -10.52 9.44
C VAL A 202 -9.79 -11.19 10.53
N ILE A 203 -9.16 -12.00 11.38
CA ILE A 203 -9.84 -12.73 12.46
C ILE A 203 -10.46 -11.73 13.46
N ALA A 204 -9.76 -10.64 13.74
CA ALA A 204 -10.20 -9.61 14.67
C ALA A 204 -11.22 -8.61 14.08
N GLN A 205 -11.64 -8.76 12.82
CA GLN A 205 -12.40 -7.70 12.12
C GLN A 205 -13.74 -7.32 12.72
N ASN A 206 -14.40 -8.27 13.38
CA ASN A 206 -15.70 -8.06 14.01
C ASN A 206 -15.59 -7.53 15.46
N LYS A 207 -14.41 -7.08 15.88
CA LYS A 207 -14.15 -6.62 17.24
C LYS A 207 -13.96 -5.12 17.27
N ASP A 208 -14.51 -4.47 18.31
CA ASP A 208 -14.45 -3.01 18.47
C ASP A 208 -13.03 -2.46 18.50
N TYR A 209 -12.05 -3.26 18.90
CA TYR A 209 -10.65 -2.85 19.03
C TYR A 209 -9.81 -3.06 17.75
N ILE A 210 -10.40 -3.45 16.61
CA ILE A 210 -9.63 -3.66 15.36
C ILE A 210 -8.83 -2.41 14.95
N TYR A 211 -9.33 -1.22 15.26
CA TYR A 211 -8.64 0.04 14.93
C TYR A 211 -7.24 0.15 15.57
N LEU A 212 -6.91 -0.66 16.58
CA LEU A 212 -5.59 -0.74 17.21
C LEU A 212 -4.55 -1.50 16.39
N ILE A 213 -4.96 -2.23 15.34
CA ILE A 213 -4.10 -3.09 14.53
C ILE A 213 -3.93 -2.45 13.15
N PRO A 214 -2.82 -1.74 12.88
CA PRO A 214 -2.61 -1.07 11.59
C PRO A 214 -2.74 -2.00 10.37
N TYR A 215 -2.29 -3.25 10.50
CA TYR A 215 -2.35 -4.28 9.46
C TYR A 215 -3.79 -4.70 9.10
N GLY A 216 -4.75 -4.54 10.01
CA GLY A 216 -6.17 -4.80 9.77
C GLY A 216 -6.94 -3.61 9.20
N THR A 217 -6.30 -2.42 9.10
CA THR A 217 -7.00 -1.21 8.67
C THR A 217 -7.55 -1.33 7.26
N VAL A 218 -6.82 -1.96 6.32
CA VAL A 218 -7.28 -2.10 4.94
C VAL A 218 -8.57 -2.92 4.87
N TRP A 219 -8.67 -3.99 5.66
CA TRP A 219 -9.91 -4.78 5.79
C TRP A 219 -11.08 -3.94 6.32
N ARG A 220 -10.84 -3.12 7.34
CA ARG A 220 -11.86 -2.18 7.85
C ARG A 220 -12.29 -1.18 6.78
N LEU A 221 -11.34 -0.63 6.01
CA LEU A 221 -11.62 0.31 4.91
C LEU A 221 -12.48 -0.33 3.82
N ASN A 222 -12.25 -1.61 3.50
CA ASN A 222 -13.08 -2.35 2.55
C ASN A 222 -14.54 -2.42 3.01
N TYR A 223 -14.76 -2.76 4.29
CA TYR A 223 -16.11 -2.79 4.85
C TYR A 223 -16.82 -1.43 4.78
N SER A 224 -16.11 -0.35 5.10
CA SER A 224 -16.62 1.01 4.94
C SER A 224 -16.97 1.33 3.48
N PHE A 225 -16.12 0.94 2.52
CA PHE A 225 -16.41 1.08 1.09
C PHE A 225 -17.67 0.31 0.68
N TYR A 226 -17.84 -0.93 1.16
CA TYR A 226 -19.00 -1.76 0.85
C TYR A 226 -20.30 -1.19 1.42
N SER A 227 -20.22 -0.54 2.59
CA SER A 227 -21.36 0.15 3.21
C SER A 227 -21.73 1.49 2.53
N GLY A 228 -20.87 2.00 1.63
CA GLY A 228 -21.07 3.28 0.97
C GLY A 228 -20.71 4.51 1.82
N ILE A 229 -20.23 4.32 3.06
CA ILE A 229 -19.91 5.40 4.00
C ILE A 229 -18.46 5.25 4.45
N ILE A 230 -17.64 6.25 4.14
CA ILE A 230 -16.23 6.31 4.52
C ILE A 230 -15.99 7.62 5.26
N ASP A 231 -15.90 7.53 6.58
CA ASP A 231 -15.60 8.66 7.45
C ASP A 231 -14.21 8.54 8.05
N PHE A 232 -13.62 9.70 8.37
CA PHE A 232 -12.38 9.77 9.12
C PHE A 232 -12.64 9.28 10.56
N SER A 233 -12.05 8.15 10.93
CA SER A 233 -12.35 7.45 12.17
C SER A 233 -11.14 7.35 13.10
N LYS A 234 -11.32 6.70 14.26
CA LYS A 234 -10.24 6.40 15.21
C LYS A 234 -9.07 5.62 14.58
N GLY A 235 -9.34 4.80 13.57
CA GLY A 235 -8.30 4.02 12.88
C GLY A 235 -7.31 4.89 12.11
N GLU A 236 -7.79 5.94 11.45
CA GLU A 236 -6.96 6.88 10.70
C GLU A 236 -6.06 7.69 11.65
N TYR A 237 -6.61 8.18 12.76
CA TYR A 237 -5.82 8.84 13.81
C TYR A 237 -4.72 7.93 14.37
N LEU A 238 -5.03 6.66 14.58
CA LEU A 238 -4.06 5.69 15.09
C LEU A 238 -2.96 5.41 14.07
N ASN A 239 -3.30 5.25 12.80
CA ASN A 239 -2.30 5.03 11.75
C ASN A 239 -1.35 6.24 11.60
N ILE A 240 -1.86 7.46 11.63
CA ILE A 240 -1.02 8.68 11.64
C ILE A 240 -0.10 8.68 12.87
N SER A 241 -0.64 8.32 14.03
CA SER A 241 0.13 8.22 15.27
C SER A 241 1.23 7.15 15.17
N CYS A 242 0.92 6.00 14.57
CA CYS A 242 1.89 4.94 14.29
C CYS A 242 3.00 5.40 13.34
N VAL A 243 2.67 6.12 12.26
CA VAL A 243 3.65 6.70 11.35
C VAL A 243 4.65 7.56 12.13
N LEU A 244 4.17 8.53 12.91
CA LEU A 244 5.03 9.44 13.67
C LEU A 244 5.88 8.70 14.70
N PHE A 245 5.27 7.79 15.46
CA PHE A 245 5.94 7.02 16.50
C PHE A 245 7.05 6.12 15.93
N PHE A 246 6.76 5.36 14.86
CA PHE A 246 7.72 4.45 14.27
C PHE A 246 8.80 5.17 13.44
N ILE A 247 8.55 6.37 12.91
CA ILE A 247 9.61 7.23 12.37
C ILE A 247 10.65 7.52 13.46
N ILE A 248 10.21 8.00 14.62
CA ILE A 248 11.12 8.38 15.71
C ILE A 248 11.90 7.17 16.22
N ILE A 249 11.22 6.05 16.48
CA ILE A 249 11.88 4.86 17.03
C ILE A 249 12.83 4.20 16.02
N SER A 250 12.43 4.10 14.75
CA SER A 250 13.30 3.53 13.73
C SER A 250 14.54 4.37 13.48
N PHE A 251 14.48 5.69 13.66
CA PHE A 251 15.66 6.56 13.63
C PHE A 251 16.68 6.20 14.72
N PHE A 252 16.23 6.00 15.96
CA PHE A 252 17.13 5.59 17.06
C PHE A 252 17.76 4.22 16.82
N VAL A 253 16.99 3.25 16.28
CA VAL A 253 17.53 1.95 15.90
C VAL A 253 18.54 2.08 14.77
N PHE A 254 18.25 2.91 13.77
CA PHE A 254 19.11 3.16 12.62
C PHE A 254 20.49 3.72 13.03
N ILE A 255 20.53 4.73 13.91
CA ILE A 255 21.79 5.35 14.36
C ILE A 255 22.72 4.36 15.07
N ARG A 256 22.13 3.37 15.77
CA ARG A 256 22.84 2.35 16.54
C ARG A 256 23.37 1.20 15.67
N LYS A 257 23.04 1.14 14.38
CA LYS A 257 23.60 0.12 13.48
C LYS A 257 25.10 0.35 13.28
N LYS A 258 25.83 -0.76 13.24
CA LYS A 258 27.28 -0.82 13.01
C LYS A 258 27.54 -1.58 11.72
#